data_AF-A0A1G3HPR6-F1
#
_entry.id   AF-A0A1G3HPR6-F1
#
_cell.length_a   1.000
_cell.length_b   1.000
_cell.length_c   1.000
_cell.angle_alpha   90.00
_cell.angle_beta   90.00
_cell.angle_gamma   90.00
#
_symmetry.space_group_name_H-M   'P 1'
#
loop_
_entity.id
_entity.type
_entity.pdbx_description
1 polymer ?
#
loop_
_entity_poly.entity_id
_entity_poly.type
_entity_poly.pdbx_seq_one_letter_code
_entity_poly.pdbx_strand_id
1 'polypeptide(L)'
;MRGLLSLLAVLFAVAPAPTLAQIGEEVLPPVFVETLLELPDDAAQAAKSGKRLLLYFGQVGCPYCKELMQTNFTQKAIVDKTARHFLPIAFNLFGDREVTWFDGKVRSEKEFAKFLKVQFTPTLLLLDEKGNIIARINGYYPPHRFSAALEYSAQRLEGKLSFAEHMRSVPQTGARATLNEQPFFIKPPFNLARKPGSKPLAVLFETRHCAPCDELHQEGFKREKTLAAIARFDVARFSLSGRETLTTPDGRSTSAEAWGKELKISYTPSVVFFDDTGREVFRLEAYLRPFHFASSFEYVSSGAYRKEPEFQRFLQNKAEHMKESGEKLELWK
;
A
#
# COMPACT_ATOMS: atom_id res chain seq x y z
N MET A 1 -27.64 55.41 -28.24
CA MET A 1 -27.24 53.98 -28.23
C MET A 1 -25.95 53.84 -27.43
N ARG A 2 -26.03 53.44 -26.15
CA ARG A 2 -24.87 53.08 -25.31
C ARG A 2 -25.23 51.76 -24.64
N GLY A 3 -24.74 50.65 -25.18
CA GLY A 3 -24.91 49.31 -24.59
C GLY A 3 -23.72 48.98 -23.71
N LEU A 4 -23.96 48.87 -22.39
CA LEU A 4 -23.02 48.30 -21.43
C LEU A 4 -23.03 46.77 -21.60
N LEU A 5 -21.90 46.16 -21.95
CA LEU A 5 -21.68 44.72 -21.78
C LEU A 5 -21.13 44.47 -20.38
N SER A 6 -21.92 43.83 -19.53
CA SER A 6 -21.46 43.28 -18.25
C SER A 6 -20.77 41.94 -18.48
N LEU A 7 -19.47 41.88 -18.18
CA LEU A 7 -18.71 40.62 -18.08
C LEU A 7 -19.07 39.94 -16.76
N LEU A 8 -19.72 38.77 -16.82
CA LEU A 8 -19.94 37.92 -15.66
C LEU A 8 -18.71 37.00 -15.49
N ALA A 9 -17.87 37.26 -14.49
CA ALA A 9 -16.76 36.39 -14.13
C ALA A 9 -17.31 35.19 -13.34
N VAL A 10 -17.26 33.99 -13.93
CA VAL A 10 -17.56 32.73 -13.24
C VAL A 10 -16.33 32.31 -12.45
N LEU A 11 -16.35 32.47 -11.13
CA LEU A 11 -15.35 31.88 -10.23
C LEU A 11 -15.65 30.38 -10.07
N PHE A 12 -14.79 29.53 -10.63
CA PHE A 12 -14.73 28.12 -10.26
C PHE A 12 -14.14 28.00 -8.84
N ALA A 13 -14.95 27.54 -7.88
CA ALA A 13 -14.46 27.17 -6.56
C ALA A 13 -13.57 25.92 -6.70
N VAL A 14 -12.26 26.09 -6.52
CA VAL A 14 -11.32 24.99 -6.41
C VAL A 14 -11.51 24.39 -5.01
N ALA A 15 -12.09 23.19 -4.92
CA ALA A 15 -12.15 22.46 -3.67
C ALA A 15 -10.71 22.12 -3.22
N PRO A 16 -10.33 22.39 -1.96
CA PRO A 16 -9.01 22.00 -1.46
C PRO A 16 -8.86 20.48 -1.54
N ALA A 17 -7.69 20.03 -1.99
CA ALA A 17 -7.36 18.61 -1.97
C ALA A 17 -7.48 18.06 -0.54
N PRO A 18 -7.93 16.81 -0.34
CA PRO A 18 -8.03 16.23 0.99
C PRO A 18 -6.65 16.22 1.65
N THR A 19 -6.54 16.87 2.80
CA THR A 19 -5.33 16.86 3.62
C THR A 19 -5.11 15.43 4.12
N LEU A 20 -3.96 14.84 3.80
CA LEU A 20 -3.58 13.53 4.32
C LEU A 20 -3.34 13.62 5.83
N ALA A 21 -3.73 12.57 6.55
CA ALA A 21 -3.51 12.52 7.99
C ALA A 21 -2.02 12.53 8.33
N GLN A 22 -1.66 13.17 9.45
CA GLN A 22 -0.25 13.34 9.82
C GLN A 22 0.00 13.26 11.34
N ILE A 23 1.20 12.83 11.72
CA ILE A 23 1.71 12.90 13.09
C ILE A 23 2.98 13.75 13.06
N GLY A 24 2.92 14.95 13.63
CA GLY A 24 3.99 15.94 13.43
C GLY A 24 4.14 16.26 11.94
N GLU A 25 5.34 16.08 11.41
CA GLU A 25 5.64 16.24 9.97
C GLU A 25 5.50 14.92 9.17
N GLU A 26 5.23 13.80 9.82
CA GLU A 26 5.11 12.50 9.17
C GLU A 26 3.70 12.30 8.60
N VAL A 27 3.60 12.34 7.26
CA VAL A 27 2.36 12.02 6.53
C VAL A 27 2.09 10.52 6.58
N LEU A 28 0.87 10.16 6.96
CA LEU A 28 0.41 8.78 7.08
C LEU A 28 -0.19 8.26 5.76
N PRO A 29 -0.31 6.92 5.61
CA PRO A 29 -0.99 6.32 4.47
C PRO A 29 -2.41 6.89 4.28
N PRO A 30 -2.90 7.07 3.03
CA PRO A 30 -4.18 7.74 2.76
C PRO A 30 -5.44 7.11 3.36
N VAL A 31 -5.33 5.90 3.92
CA VAL A 31 -6.44 5.26 4.63
C VAL A 31 -6.75 5.97 5.95
N PHE A 32 -5.76 6.61 6.58
CA PHE A 32 -5.92 7.43 7.78
C PHE A 32 -6.63 8.73 7.46
N VAL A 33 -7.55 9.13 8.34
CA VAL A 33 -8.36 10.34 8.17
C VAL A 33 -8.08 11.36 9.26
N GLU A 34 -8.28 12.63 8.92
CA GLU A 34 -8.36 13.72 9.89
C GLU A 34 -9.83 13.96 10.25
N THR A 35 -10.11 14.08 11.56
CA THR A 35 -11.44 14.41 12.09
C THR A 35 -11.31 15.56 13.09
N LEU A 36 -12.45 16.04 13.61
CA LEU A 36 -12.46 17.00 14.72
C LEU A 36 -12.10 16.35 16.07
N LEU A 37 -11.80 15.05 16.09
CA LEU A 37 -11.46 14.25 17.27
C LEU A 37 -12.58 14.24 18.33
N GLU A 38 -13.82 14.41 17.87
CA GLU A 38 -15.04 14.19 18.62
C GLU A 38 -15.42 12.70 18.52
N LEU A 39 -14.78 11.86 19.33
CA LEU A 39 -14.82 10.41 19.13
C LEU A 39 -16.20 9.75 19.22
N PRO A 40 -17.17 10.26 20.01
CA PRO A 40 -18.56 9.82 19.93
C PRO A 40 -19.20 10.07 18.56
N ASP A 41 -18.99 11.25 17.97
CA ASP A 41 -19.53 11.60 16.66
C ASP A 41 -18.84 10.83 15.54
N ASP A 42 -17.51 10.67 15.63
CA ASP A 42 -16.72 9.86 14.72
C ASP A 42 -17.20 8.39 14.72
N ALA A 43 -17.46 7.81 15.90
CA ALA A 43 -17.98 6.45 16.01
C ALA A 43 -19.41 6.33 15.46
N ALA A 44 -20.29 7.29 15.75
CA ALA A 44 -21.64 7.31 15.21
C ALA A 44 -21.63 7.42 13.68
N GLN A 45 -20.74 8.25 13.12
CA GLN A 45 -20.60 8.41 11.68
C GLN A 45 -20.00 7.16 11.02
N ALA A 46 -18.99 6.54 11.63
CA ALA A 46 -18.42 5.28 11.17
C ALA A 46 -19.49 4.17 11.14
N ALA A 47 -20.30 4.08 12.20
CA ALA A 47 -21.35 3.07 12.34
C ALA A 47 -22.44 3.19 11.26
N LYS A 48 -22.79 4.40 10.80
CA LYS A 48 -23.71 4.60 9.66
C LYS A 48 -23.24 3.92 8.38
N SER A 49 -21.94 3.74 8.21
CA SER A 49 -21.33 3.04 7.07
C SER A 49 -20.90 1.60 7.42
N GLY A 50 -21.34 1.06 8.55
CA GLY A 50 -20.98 -0.28 9.04
C GLY A 50 -19.52 -0.43 9.50
N LYS A 51 -18.81 0.69 9.69
CA LYS A 51 -17.39 0.73 10.10
C LYS A 51 -17.25 0.92 11.61
N ARG A 52 -16.07 0.59 12.13
CA ARG A 52 -15.64 0.77 13.54
C ARG A 52 -14.47 1.75 13.64
N LEU A 53 -14.19 2.29 14.82
CA LEU A 53 -12.98 3.12 14.99
C LEU A 53 -11.74 2.25 15.15
N LEU A 54 -10.66 2.64 14.48
CA LEU A 54 -9.30 2.18 14.74
C LEU A 54 -8.49 3.40 15.18
N LEU A 55 -8.05 3.42 16.43
CA LEU A 55 -7.25 4.53 16.95
C LEU A 55 -5.79 4.11 16.91
N TYR A 56 -4.97 4.82 16.14
CA TYR A 56 -3.53 4.59 16.03
C TYR A 56 -2.78 5.66 16.83
N PHE A 57 -1.95 5.24 17.78
CA PHE A 57 -1.04 6.10 18.52
C PHE A 57 0.38 5.89 18.00
N GLY A 58 0.95 6.94 17.42
CA GLY A 58 2.31 6.97 16.91
C GLY A 58 3.13 8.08 17.57
N GLN A 59 4.42 8.12 17.28
CA GLN A 59 5.31 9.23 17.64
C GLN A 59 6.33 9.41 16.52
N VAL A 60 6.77 10.66 16.31
CA VAL A 60 7.80 10.99 15.31
C VAL A 60 9.11 10.25 15.66
N GLY A 61 9.76 9.69 14.64
CA GLY A 61 11.05 8.99 14.81
C GLY A 61 10.97 7.61 15.47
N CYS A 62 9.77 7.04 15.65
CA CYS A 62 9.58 5.69 16.18
C CYS A 62 9.88 4.61 15.12
N PRO A 63 10.89 3.73 15.33
CA PRO A 63 11.26 2.72 14.34
C PRO A 63 10.15 1.70 14.05
N TYR A 64 9.42 1.27 15.08
CA TYR A 64 8.32 0.31 14.93
C TYR A 64 7.09 0.92 14.24
N CYS A 65 6.88 2.23 14.41
CA CYS A 65 5.84 2.99 13.74
C CYS A 65 6.18 3.11 12.25
N LYS A 66 7.44 3.42 11.94
CA LYS A 66 7.96 3.40 10.57
C LYS A 66 7.80 2.02 9.93
N GLU A 67 8.16 0.94 10.63
CA GLU A 67 7.98 -0.43 10.13
C GLU A 67 6.49 -0.74 9.86
N LEU A 68 5.58 -0.37 10.77
CA LEU A 68 4.14 -0.55 10.55
C LEU A 68 3.66 0.15 9.26
N MET A 69 4.05 1.41 9.06
CA MET A 69 3.63 2.19 7.89
C MET A 69 4.26 1.68 6.58
N GLN A 70 5.54 1.31 6.62
CA GLN A 70 6.29 0.91 5.43
C GLN A 70 6.11 -0.57 5.05
N THR A 71 5.66 -1.43 5.98
CA THR A 71 5.48 -2.87 5.74
C THR A 71 4.01 -3.29 5.75
N ASN A 72 3.22 -2.91 6.75
CA ASN A 72 1.83 -3.38 6.85
C ASN A 72 0.90 -2.54 5.97
N PHE A 73 1.01 -1.21 6.05
CA PHE A 73 0.16 -0.30 5.25
C PHE A 73 0.63 -0.11 3.81
N THR A 74 1.64 -0.85 3.36
CA THR A 74 1.98 -1.04 1.94
C THR A 74 1.40 -2.35 1.38
N GLN A 75 0.77 -3.18 2.22
CA GLN A 75 0.05 -4.36 1.73
C GLN A 75 -1.40 -4.00 1.41
N LYS A 76 -1.75 -4.08 0.13
CA LYS A 76 -3.08 -3.72 -0.37
C LYS A 76 -4.20 -4.43 0.40
N ALA A 77 -4.05 -5.71 0.73
CA ALA A 77 -5.05 -6.46 1.49
C ALA A 77 -5.32 -5.87 2.89
N ILE A 78 -4.29 -5.35 3.57
CA ILE A 78 -4.41 -4.70 4.89
C ILE A 78 -5.05 -3.32 4.74
N VAL A 79 -4.61 -2.54 3.74
CA VAL A 79 -5.16 -1.20 3.48
C VAL A 79 -6.65 -1.31 3.10
N ASP A 80 -6.99 -2.22 2.20
CA ASP A 80 -8.36 -2.45 1.78
C ASP A 80 -9.25 -2.95 2.93
N LYS A 81 -8.74 -3.85 3.78
CA LYS A 81 -9.45 -4.30 4.99
C LYS A 81 -9.68 -3.13 5.94
N THR A 82 -8.66 -2.32 6.18
CA THR A 82 -8.76 -1.11 7.01
C THR A 82 -9.82 -0.17 6.45
N ALA A 83 -9.75 0.17 5.17
CA ALA A 83 -10.67 1.09 4.50
C ALA A 83 -12.13 0.61 4.52
N ARG A 84 -12.35 -0.70 4.35
CA ARG A 84 -13.69 -1.30 4.34
C ARG A 84 -14.35 -1.31 5.72
N HIS A 85 -13.59 -1.60 6.77
CA HIS A 85 -14.17 -1.92 8.08
C HIS A 85 -13.93 -0.85 9.14
N PHE A 86 -13.06 0.12 8.88
CA PHE A 86 -12.63 1.08 9.90
C PHE A 86 -12.66 2.53 9.42
N LEU A 87 -12.87 3.43 10.37
CA LEU A 87 -12.47 4.82 10.33
C LEU A 87 -11.17 4.93 11.16
N PRO A 88 -9.99 4.86 10.51
CA PRO A 88 -8.73 4.89 11.22
C PRO A 88 -8.28 6.33 11.51
N ILE A 89 -8.16 6.66 12.79
CA ILE A 89 -7.79 7.99 13.28
C ILE A 89 -6.42 7.90 13.94
N ALA A 90 -5.53 8.80 13.58
CA ALA A 90 -4.16 8.84 14.09
C ALA A 90 -4.01 9.88 15.19
N PHE A 91 -3.23 9.54 16.21
CA PHE A 91 -2.90 10.37 17.35
C PHE A 91 -1.38 10.46 17.50
N ASN A 92 -0.89 11.69 17.69
CA ASN A 92 0.48 11.90 18.13
C ASN A 92 0.56 11.66 19.65
N LEU A 93 1.40 10.73 20.10
CA LEU A 93 1.59 10.42 21.52
C LEU A 93 1.95 11.66 22.36
N PHE A 94 2.66 12.61 21.74
CA PHE A 94 3.05 13.88 22.36
C PHE A 94 2.27 15.08 21.82
N GLY A 95 1.18 14.83 21.09
CA GLY A 95 0.37 15.86 20.47
C GLY A 95 -0.50 16.63 21.46
N ASP A 96 -0.97 17.77 20.99
CA ASP A 96 -1.75 18.74 21.77
C ASP A 96 -3.13 19.03 21.16
N ARG A 97 -3.56 18.30 20.13
CA ARG A 97 -4.92 18.43 19.61
C ARG A 97 -5.93 18.04 20.69
N GLU A 98 -7.04 18.76 20.74
CA GLU A 98 -8.13 18.45 21.66
C GLU A 98 -8.88 17.21 21.18
N VAL A 99 -9.17 16.30 22.11
CA VAL A 99 -9.85 15.03 21.88
C VAL A 99 -10.99 14.92 22.87
N THR A 100 -12.20 14.76 22.37
CA THR A 100 -13.38 14.49 23.20
C THR A 100 -13.63 12.98 23.22
N TRP A 101 -13.55 12.39 24.41
CA TRP A 101 -13.81 10.96 24.61
C TRP A 101 -15.29 10.69 24.94
N PHE A 102 -15.68 9.42 24.97
CA PHE A 102 -17.03 8.95 25.31
C PHE A 102 -17.48 9.29 26.74
N ASP A 103 -16.60 9.82 27.60
CA ASP A 103 -16.96 10.38 28.90
C ASP A 103 -17.30 11.87 28.86
N GLY A 104 -17.35 12.47 27.66
CA GLY A 104 -17.64 13.88 27.41
C GLY A 104 -16.52 14.83 27.83
N LYS A 105 -15.37 14.33 28.28
CA LYS A 105 -14.25 15.17 28.71
C LYS A 105 -13.26 15.40 27.57
N VAL A 106 -12.95 16.66 27.34
CA VAL A 106 -11.89 17.11 26.44
C VAL A 106 -10.52 16.89 27.09
N ARG A 107 -9.57 16.36 26.32
CA ARG A 107 -8.17 16.15 26.71
C ARG A 107 -7.26 16.46 25.53
N SER A 108 -6.04 16.91 25.78
CA SER A 108 -5.01 16.90 24.71
C SER A 108 -4.67 15.46 24.29
N GLU A 109 -4.15 15.23 23.08
CA GLU A 109 -3.75 13.88 22.62
C GLU A 109 -2.81 13.18 23.61
N LYS A 110 -1.83 13.91 24.18
CA LYS A 110 -0.90 13.37 25.20
C LYS A 110 -1.59 12.99 26.50
N GLU A 111 -2.59 13.75 26.96
CA GLU A 111 -3.38 13.41 28.14
C GLU A 111 -4.35 12.27 27.87
N PHE A 112 -4.92 12.23 26.67
CA PHE A 112 -5.78 11.16 26.19
C PHE A 112 -5.02 9.83 26.11
N ALA A 113 -3.80 9.84 25.56
CA ALA A 113 -2.93 8.67 25.54
C ALA A 113 -2.59 8.16 26.95
N LYS A 114 -2.30 9.07 27.90
CA LYS A 114 -2.10 8.72 29.32
C LYS A 114 -3.36 8.12 29.96
N PHE A 115 -4.52 8.73 29.71
CA PHE A 115 -5.82 8.23 30.18
C PHE A 115 -6.10 6.81 29.67
N LEU A 116 -5.80 6.54 28.41
CA LEU A 116 -5.88 5.21 27.79
C LEU A 116 -4.70 4.29 28.13
N LYS A 117 -3.78 4.71 28.99
CA LYS A 117 -2.59 3.95 29.41
C LYS A 117 -1.75 3.45 28.22
N VAL A 118 -1.63 4.27 27.19
CA VAL A 118 -0.74 4.00 26.05
C VAL A 118 0.70 4.25 26.51
N GLN A 119 1.47 3.17 26.65
CA GLN A 119 2.86 3.22 27.16
C GLN A 119 3.92 3.04 26.06
N PHE A 120 3.52 2.54 24.89
CA PHE A 120 4.44 2.19 23.79
C PHE A 120 3.85 2.60 22.45
N THR A 121 4.70 2.85 21.47
CA THR A 121 4.30 3.13 20.09
C THR A 121 4.94 2.10 19.14
N PRO A 122 4.24 1.67 18.07
CA PRO A 122 2.84 1.98 17.80
C PRO A 122 1.89 1.28 18.79
N THR A 123 0.78 1.92 19.14
CA THR A 123 -0.36 1.24 19.80
C THR A 123 -1.60 1.43 18.94
N LEU A 124 -2.32 0.35 18.66
CA LEU A 124 -3.62 0.42 17.98
C LEU A 124 -4.72 -0.07 18.90
N LEU A 125 -5.81 0.69 18.97
CA LEU A 125 -7.02 0.32 19.70
C LEU A 125 -8.14 0.09 18.70
N LEU A 126 -8.78 -1.06 18.80
CA LEU A 126 -9.99 -1.37 18.02
C LEU A 126 -11.18 -1.15 18.94
N LEU A 127 -12.10 -0.29 18.51
CA LEU A 127 -13.31 0.02 19.27
C LEU A 127 -14.51 -0.70 18.65
N ASP A 128 -15.49 -1.06 19.47
CA ASP A 128 -16.83 -1.39 18.97
C ASP A 128 -17.64 -0.12 18.65
N GLU A 129 -18.88 -0.30 18.19
CA GLU A 129 -19.79 0.79 17.82
C GLU A 129 -20.21 1.67 19.01
N LYS A 130 -19.97 1.22 20.26
CA LYS A 130 -20.32 1.95 21.49
C LYS A 130 -19.11 2.67 22.09
N GLY A 131 -17.94 2.56 21.47
CA GLY A 131 -16.69 3.15 21.97
C GLY A 131 -15.94 2.28 22.97
N ASN A 132 -16.35 1.02 23.18
CA ASN A 132 -15.60 0.11 24.04
C ASN A 132 -14.33 -0.36 23.31
N ILE A 133 -13.20 -0.38 24.02
CA ILE A 133 -11.95 -0.94 23.49
C ILE A 133 -12.03 -2.46 23.56
N ILE A 134 -12.25 -3.11 22.41
CA ILE A 134 -12.41 -4.57 22.31
C ILE A 134 -11.09 -5.30 22.03
N ALA A 135 -10.09 -4.58 21.52
CA ALA A 135 -8.75 -5.10 21.32
C ALA A 135 -7.69 -4.01 21.41
N ARG A 136 -6.51 -4.39 21.87
CA ARG A 136 -5.32 -3.54 21.96
C ARG A 136 -4.12 -4.26 21.35
N ILE A 137 -3.51 -3.63 20.35
CA ILE A 137 -2.29 -4.08 19.71
C ILE A 137 -1.16 -3.18 20.22
N ASN A 138 -0.32 -3.72 21.10
CA ASN A 138 0.84 -3.01 21.63
C ASN A 138 2.09 -3.40 20.83
N GLY A 139 2.75 -2.41 20.24
CA GLY A 139 3.94 -2.61 19.42
C GLY A 139 3.63 -3.10 18.01
N TYR A 140 4.70 -3.45 17.28
CA TYR A 140 4.60 -3.91 15.91
C TYR A 140 4.18 -5.38 15.83
N TYR A 141 3.10 -5.65 15.08
CA TYR A 141 2.70 -6.99 14.67
C TYR A 141 3.05 -7.19 13.19
N PRO A 142 3.71 -8.29 12.82
CA PRO A 142 3.91 -8.63 11.41
C PRO A 142 2.58 -8.71 10.66
N PRO A 143 2.58 -8.46 9.34
CA PRO A 143 1.39 -8.34 8.50
C PRO A 143 0.30 -9.41 8.69
N HIS A 144 0.67 -10.69 8.79
CA HIS A 144 -0.30 -11.77 8.96
C HIS A 144 -1.00 -11.71 10.32
N ARG A 145 -0.25 -11.42 11.40
CA ARG A 145 -0.81 -11.24 12.75
C ARG A 145 -1.62 -9.94 12.85
N PHE A 146 -1.14 -8.87 12.22
CA PHE A 146 -1.87 -7.60 12.17
C PHE A 146 -3.20 -7.74 11.43
N SER A 147 -3.19 -8.41 10.27
CA SER A 147 -4.39 -8.70 9.48
C SER A 147 -5.40 -9.54 10.26
N ALA A 148 -4.94 -10.52 11.04
CA ALA A 148 -5.81 -11.32 11.92
C ALA A 148 -6.36 -10.48 13.08
N ALA A 149 -5.58 -9.56 13.64
CA ALA A 149 -6.05 -8.66 14.68
C ALA A 149 -7.14 -7.70 14.18
N LEU A 150 -7.01 -7.18 12.96
CA LEU A 150 -8.08 -6.40 12.30
C LEU A 150 -9.32 -7.26 12.06
N GLU A 151 -9.14 -8.52 11.66
CA GLU A 151 -10.24 -9.47 11.41
C GLU A 151 -11.12 -9.68 12.64
N TYR A 152 -10.52 -9.74 13.83
CA TYR A 152 -11.24 -9.89 15.09
C TYR A 152 -12.34 -8.84 15.27
N SER A 153 -12.01 -7.56 15.03
CA SER A 153 -12.98 -6.47 15.11
C SER A 153 -13.90 -6.42 13.89
N ALA A 154 -13.37 -6.68 12.69
CA ALA A 154 -14.17 -6.66 11.46
C ALA A 154 -15.29 -7.72 11.47
N GLN A 155 -15.03 -8.90 12.04
CA GLN A 155 -16.00 -9.99 12.17
C GLN A 155 -16.83 -9.95 13.47
N ARG A 156 -16.62 -8.94 14.32
CA ARG A 156 -17.34 -8.76 15.60
C ARG A 156 -17.22 -9.97 16.52
N LEU A 157 -15.99 -10.46 16.70
CA LEU A 157 -15.73 -11.70 17.46
C LEU A 157 -15.75 -11.49 18.98
N GLU A 158 -15.74 -10.25 19.47
CA GLU A 158 -15.64 -9.91 20.90
C GLU A 158 -16.75 -10.47 21.79
N GLY A 159 -17.90 -10.82 21.22
CA GLY A 159 -18.99 -11.50 21.94
C GLY A 159 -18.89 -13.02 21.96
N LYS A 160 -17.93 -13.60 21.24
CA LYS A 160 -17.78 -15.05 21.03
C LYS A 160 -16.47 -15.60 21.61
N LEU A 161 -15.39 -14.84 21.48
CA LEU A 161 -14.06 -15.21 21.96
C LEU A 161 -13.26 -13.95 22.31
N SER A 162 -12.35 -14.05 23.28
CA SER A 162 -11.52 -12.91 23.65
C SER A 162 -10.44 -12.64 22.60
N PHE A 163 -9.98 -11.39 22.51
CA PHE A 163 -8.88 -11.02 21.61
C PHE A 163 -7.62 -11.86 21.85
N ALA A 164 -7.32 -12.19 23.11
CA ALA A 164 -6.18 -13.03 23.45
C ALA A 164 -6.33 -14.46 22.92
N GLU A 165 -7.52 -15.06 23.01
CA GLU A 165 -7.80 -16.38 22.44
C GLU A 165 -7.69 -16.38 20.92
N HIS A 166 -8.24 -15.37 20.26
CA HIS A 166 -8.09 -15.17 18.81
C HIS A 166 -6.61 -15.16 18.40
N MET A 167 -5.81 -14.33 19.07
CA MET A 167 -4.42 -14.12 18.68
C MET A 167 -3.51 -15.31 19.01
N ARG A 168 -3.94 -16.23 19.89
CA ARG A 168 -3.23 -17.50 20.17
C ARG A 168 -3.37 -18.50 19.01
N SER A 169 -4.51 -18.52 18.31
CA SER A 169 -4.70 -19.42 17.17
C SER A 169 -4.03 -18.93 15.89
N VAL A 170 -3.59 -17.67 15.84
CA VAL A 170 -2.86 -17.10 14.69
C VAL A 170 -1.41 -17.60 14.69
N PRO A 171 -0.91 -18.15 13.56
CA PRO A 171 0.49 -18.56 13.44
C PRO A 171 1.49 -17.46 13.83
N GLN A 172 2.59 -17.84 14.49
CA GLN A 172 3.66 -16.90 14.85
C GLN A 172 4.50 -16.52 13.63
N THR A 173 4.77 -17.48 12.76
CA THR A 173 5.49 -17.27 11.50
C THR A 173 4.52 -16.93 10.37
N GLY A 174 5.01 -16.17 9.40
CA GLY A 174 4.28 -15.76 8.21
C GLY A 174 5.26 -15.61 7.05
N ALA A 175 5.01 -14.64 6.19
CA ALA A 175 5.91 -14.30 5.08
C ALA A 175 7.34 -13.98 5.54
N ARG A 176 8.30 -14.18 4.64
CA ARG A 176 9.74 -14.15 4.91
C ARG A 176 10.20 -12.81 5.47
N ALA A 177 11.13 -12.87 6.43
CA ALA A 177 11.74 -11.69 7.04
C ALA A 177 12.83 -11.02 6.17
N THR A 178 13.14 -11.59 5.01
CA THR A 178 14.12 -11.07 4.05
C THR A 178 13.47 -10.98 2.68
N LEU A 179 13.97 -10.08 1.84
CA LEU A 179 13.55 -10.03 0.44
C LEU A 179 13.95 -11.32 -0.29
N ASN A 180 13.17 -11.69 -1.30
CA ASN A 180 13.44 -12.87 -2.10
C ASN A 180 14.45 -12.54 -3.21
N GLU A 181 15.41 -13.43 -3.44
CA GLU A 181 16.38 -13.31 -4.53
C GLU A 181 15.93 -14.09 -5.77
N GLN A 182 16.37 -13.64 -6.94
CA GLN A 182 16.23 -14.35 -8.21
C GLN A 182 17.52 -14.22 -9.01
N PRO A 183 17.87 -15.22 -9.85
CA PRO A 183 19.12 -15.20 -10.62
C PRO A 183 19.15 -14.11 -11.71
N PHE A 184 17.98 -13.66 -12.17
CA PHE A 184 17.85 -12.65 -13.23
C PHE A 184 17.89 -11.20 -12.72
N PHE A 185 17.98 -10.98 -11.41
CA PHE A 185 18.09 -9.62 -10.89
C PHE A 185 19.48 -9.02 -11.14
N ILE A 186 19.49 -7.77 -11.58
CA ILE A 186 20.68 -6.92 -11.58
C ILE A 186 21.27 -6.89 -10.17
N LYS A 187 22.59 -7.04 -10.09
CA LYS A 187 23.35 -6.96 -8.83
C LYS A 187 24.00 -5.58 -8.68
N PRO A 188 24.34 -5.16 -7.45
CA PRO A 188 25.08 -3.92 -7.22
C PRO A 188 26.41 -3.91 -7.98
N PRO A 189 26.89 -2.73 -8.46
CA PRO A 189 26.24 -1.43 -8.36
C PRO A 189 25.03 -1.30 -9.31
N PHE A 190 23.93 -0.74 -8.81
CA PHE A 190 22.67 -0.66 -9.56
C PHE A 190 22.69 0.50 -10.57
N ASN A 191 23.04 0.20 -11.82
CA ASN A 191 22.91 1.15 -12.92
C ASN A 191 21.71 0.81 -13.81
N LEU A 192 20.64 1.59 -13.69
CA LEU A 192 19.39 1.37 -14.42
C LEU A 192 19.24 2.31 -15.62
N ALA A 193 20.25 3.13 -15.94
CA ALA A 193 20.17 4.13 -17.01
C ALA A 193 19.87 3.50 -18.38
N ARG A 194 19.00 4.14 -19.17
CA ARG A 194 18.59 3.62 -20.49
C ARG A 194 18.96 4.56 -21.63
N LYS A 195 19.22 3.95 -22.78
CA LYS A 195 19.52 4.61 -24.05
C LYS A 195 18.81 3.85 -25.17
N PRO A 196 18.34 4.52 -26.24
CA PRO A 196 17.65 3.85 -27.35
C PRO A 196 18.36 2.56 -27.79
N GLY A 197 17.60 1.47 -27.89
CA GLY A 197 18.14 0.12 -28.17
C GLY A 197 18.57 -0.69 -26.94
N SER A 198 18.50 -0.14 -25.73
CA SER A 198 18.64 -0.93 -24.49
C SER A 198 17.51 -1.96 -24.36
N LYS A 199 17.72 -3.02 -23.57
CA LYS A 199 16.58 -3.83 -23.11
C LYS A 199 15.62 -2.95 -22.29
N PRO A 200 14.30 -3.17 -22.39
CA PRO A 200 13.37 -2.55 -21.47
C PRO A 200 13.68 -3.00 -20.02
N LEU A 201 13.33 -2.16 -19.06
CA LEU A 201 13.61 -2.39 -17.64
C LEU A 201 12.31 -2.67 -16.89
N ALA A 202 12.31 -3.73 -16.07
CA ALA A 202 11.27 -3.96 -15.08
C ALA A 202 11.86 -3.76 -13.67
N VAL A 203 11.24 -2.89 -12.87
CA VAL A 203 11.66 -2.63 -11.49
C VAL A 203 10.59 -3.13 -10.54
N LEU A 204 10.94 -4.15 -9.76
CA LEU A 204 10.09 -4.74 -8.75
C LEU A 204 10.32 -4.05 -7.39
N PHE A 205 9.26 -3.51 -6.81
CA PHE A 205 9.25 -2.95 -5.45
C PHE A 205 8.54 -3.90 -4.50
N GLU A 206 9.21 -4.25 -3.40
CA GLU A 206 8.74 -5.20 -2.40
C GLU A 206 8.98 -4.72 -0.97
N THR A 207 8.49 -5.49 -0.01
CA THR A 207 8.75 -5.33 1.42
C THR A 207 9.01 -6.69 2.06
N ARG A 208 9.66 -6.68 3.23
CA ARG A 208 9.74 -7.88 4.08
C ARG A 208 8.34 -8.26 4.55
N HIS A 209 8.14 -9.52 4.91
CA HIS A 209 6.85 -10.05 5.39
C HIS A 209 5.68 -9.83 4.42
N CYS A 210 5.97 -9.82 3.12
CA CYS A 210 4.99 -9.69 2.05
C CYS A 210 4.63 -11.07 1.47
N ALA A 211 3.50 -11.64 1.88
CA ALA A 211 3.07 -12.96 1.40
C ALA A 211 2.86 -13.01 -0.13
N PRO A 212 2.24 -12.01 -0.77
CA PRO A 212 2.13 -12.01 -2.24
C PRO A 212 3.49 -11.88 -2.94
N CYS A 213 4.48 -11.23 -2.33
CA CYS A 213 5.84 -11.17 -2.85
C CYS A 213 6.50 -12.56 -2.78
N ASP A 214 6.36 -13.26 -1.64
CA ASP A 214 6.84 -14.64 -1.48
C ASP A 214 6.21 -15.58 -2.53
N GLU A 215 4.90 -15.48 -2.75
CA GLU A 215 4.17 -16.26 -3.77
C GLU A 215 4.66 -15.95 -5.19
N LEU A 216 4.79 -14.67 -5.54
CA LEU A 216 5.32 -14.23 -6.83
C LEU A 216 6.71 -14.85 -7.09
N HIS A 217 7.57 -14.91 -6.07
CA HIS A 217 8.90 -15.48 -6.20
C HIS A 217 8.94 -17.01 -6.24
N GLN A 218 8.13 -17.66 -5.43
CA GLN A 218 8.15 -19.12 -5.27
C GLN A 218 7.37 -19.83 -6.36
N GLU A 219 6.40 -19.16 -6.97
CA GLU A 219 5.51 -19.73 -7.98
C GLU A 219 5.50 -18.90 -9.27
N GLY A 220 5.19 -17.60 -9.18
CA GLY A 220 5.04 -16.73 -10.36
C GLY A 220 6.28 -16.72 -11.27
N PHE A 221 7.46 -16.51 -10.68
CA PHE A 221 8.75 -16.49 -11.36
C PHE A 221 9.32 -17.88 -11.69
N LYS A 222 8.64 -18.98 -11.35
CA LYS A 222 9.04 -20.33 -11.78
C LYS A 222 8.34 -20.79 -13.06
N ARG A 223 7.31 -20.07 -13.50
CA ARG A 223 6.53 -20.43 -14.69
C ARG A 223 7.32 -20.12 -15.94
N GLU A 224 7.35 -21.07 -16.88
CA GLU A 224 8.14 -20.97 -18.11
C GLU A 224 7.79 -19.74 -18.94
N LYS A 225 6.50 -19.47 -19.14
CA LYS A 225 6.03 -18.28 -19.88
C LYS A 225 6.47 -16.97 -19.22
N THR A 226 6.39 -16.91 -17.88
CA THR A 226 6.85 -15.73 -17.12
C THR A 226 8.36 -15.54 -17.28
N LEU A 227 9.15 -16.60 -17.13
CA LEU A 227 10.61 -16.54 -17.31
C LEU A 227 11.01 -16.15 -18.74
N ALA A 228 10.32 -16.69 -19.75
CA ALA A 228 10.56 -16.33 -21.14
C ALA A 228 10.24 -14.85 -21.43
N ALA A 229 9.18 -14.31 -20.83
CA ALA A 229 8.85 -12.90 -20.94
C ALA A 229 9.86 -12.02 -20.18
N ILE A 230 10.29 -12.42 -18.97
CA ILE A 230 11.29 -11.73 -18.15
C ILE A 230 12.66 -11.67 -18.84
N ALA A 231 13.08 -12.72 -19.56
CA ALA A 231 14.39 -12.77 -20.22
C ALA A 231 14.63 -11.64 -21.24
N ARG A 232 13.55 -10.99 -21.69
CA ARG A 232 13.58 -9.82 -22.59
C ARG A 232 13.86 -8.51 -21.87
N PHE A 233 13.92 -8.51 -20.54
CA PHE A 233 14.12 -7.34 -19.70
C PHE A 233 15.45 -7.42 -18.96
N ASP A 234 15.93 -6.24 -18.61
CA ASP A 234 16.74 -6.08 -17.41
C ASP A 234 15.78 -5.96 -16.21
N VAL A 235 16.06 -6.67 -15.11
CA VAL A 235 15.17 -6.66 -13.95
C VAL A 235 15.93 -6.23 -12.69
N ALA A 236 15.40 -5.24 -11.99
CA ALA A 236 15.92 -4.80 -10.69
C ALA A 236 14.85 -4.98 -9.60
N ARG A 237 15.28 -5.19 -8.35
CA ARG A 237 14.38 -5.33 -7.20
C ARG A 237 14.86 -4.47 -6.05
N PHE A 238 13.96 -3.66 -5.50
CA PHE A 238 14.23 -2.77 -4.38
C PHE A 238 13.18 -2.89 -3.26
N SER A 239 13.59 -2.58 -2.04
CA SER A 239 12.64 -2.35 -0.95
C SER A 239 12.05 -0.94 -1.04
N LEU A 240 10.77 -0.75 -0.70
CA LEU A 240 10.21 0.60 -0.52
C LEU A 240 10.89 1.41 0.60
N SER A 241 11.59 0.72 1.51
CA SER A 241 12.41 1.32 2.57
C SER A 241 13.93 1.18 2.31
N GLY A 242 14.32 0.82 1.09
CA GLY A 242 15.70 0.56 0.70
C GLY A 242 16.56 1.82 0.73
N ARG A 243 17.78 1.72 1.26
CA ARG A 243 18.74 2.83 1.33
C ARG A 243 19.90 2.69 0.35
N GLU A 244 19.96 1.57 -0.36
CA GLU A 244 20.91 1.34 -1.43
C GLU A 244 20.81 2.44 -2.49
N THR A 245 21.99 2.88 -2.94
CA THR A 245 22.11 3.88 -4.00
C THR A 245 21.96 3.21 -5.36
N LEU A 246 21.25 3.88 -6.27
CA LEU A 246 21.05 3.44 -7.65
C LEU A 246 21.09 4.62 -8.61
N THR A 247 21.44 4.33 -9.86
CA THR A 247 21.26 5.26 -10.98
C THR A 247 19.92 4.96 -11.65
N THR A 248 19.02 5.93 -11.69
CA THR A 248 17.69 5.84 -12.30
C THR A 248 17.75 5.73 -13.83
N PRO A 249 16.65 5.36 -14.50
CA PRO A 249 16.62 5.25 -15.97
C PRO A 249 17.04 6.50 -16.74
N ASP A 250 16.81 7.69 -16.17
CA ASP A 250 17.22 8.99 -16.70
C ASP A 250 18.66 9.41 -16.29
N GLY A 251 19.39 8.56 -15.57
CA GLY A 251 20.80 8.77 -15.22
C GLY A 251 21.05 9.50 -13.90
N ARG A 252 20.03 9.87 -13.13
CA ARG A 252 20.21 10.51 -11.81
C ARG A 252 20.61 9.49 -10.75
N SER A 253 21.35 9.95 -9.73
CA SER A 253 21.67 9.15 -8.54
C SER A 253 20.65 9.40 -7.43
N THR A 254 20.15 8.35 -6.80
CA THR A 254 19.16 8.42 -5.71
C THR A 254 19.21 7.15 -4.84
N SER A 255 18.39 7.09 -3.79
CA SER A 255 18.15 5.85 -3.03
C SER A 255 16.86 5.16 -3.47
N ALA A 256 16.77 3.85 -3.22
CA ALA A 256 15.55 3.07 -3.48
C ALA A 256 14.29 3.66 -2.81
N GLU A 257 14.36 4.07 -1.54
CA GLU A 257 13.25 4.68 -0.81
C GLU A 257 12.82 6.01 -1.44
N ALA A 258 13.78 6.88 -1.79
CA ALA A 258 13.48 8.18 -2.39
C ALA A 258 12.84 8.01 -3.78
N TRP A 259 13.36 7.08 -4.59
CA TRP A 259 12.83 6.82 -5.92
C TRP A 259 11.45 6.16 -5.89
N GLY A 260 11.21 5.21 -4.99
CA GLY A 260 9.89 4.62 -4.79
C GLY A 260 8.82 5.66 -4.44
N LYS A 261 9.17 6.67 -3.62
CA LYS A 261 8.30 7.83 -3.32
C LYS A 261 8.09 8.73 -4.53
N GLU A 262 9.14 9.03 -5.30
CA GLU A 262 9.06 9.82 -6.53
C GLU A 262 8.11 9.17 -7.55
N LEU A 263 8.21 7.84 -7.70
CA LEU A 263 7.33 7.02 -8.53
C LEU A 263 5.93 6.80 -7.94
N LYS A 264 5.68 7.27 -6.71
CA LYS A 264 4.42 7.13 -5.95
C LYS A 264 3.99 5.68 -5.72
N ILE A 265 4.94 4.77 -5.53
CA ILE A 265 4.63 3.36 -5.28
C ILE A 265 4.03 3.19 -3.89
N SER A 266 2.75 2.82 -3.87
CA SER A 266 1.97 2.73 -2.62
C SER A 266 1.84 1.31 -2.09
N TYR A 267 1.95 0.30 -2.96
CA TYR A 267 1.67 -1.08 -2.60
C TYR A 267 2.78 -2.05 -3.00
N THR A 268 2.81 -3.22 -2.37
CA THR A 268 3.73 -4.31 -2.72
C THR A 268 3.01 -5.66 -2.95
N PRO A 269 3.54 -6.51 -3.87
CA PRO A 269 4.59 -6.18 -4.84
C PRO A 269 4.06 -5.23 -5.91
N SER A 270 4.93 -4.35 -6.41
CA SER A 270 4.66 -3.50 -7.58
C SER A 270 5.75 -3.66 -8.63
N VAL A 271 5.39 -3.66 -9.91
CA VAL A 271 6.36 -3.68 -11.02
C VAL A 271 6.18 -2.43 -11.86
N VAL A 272 7.23 -1.65 -12.03
CA VAL A 272 7.26 -0.48 -12.92
C VAL A 272 8.08 -0.83 -14.15
N PHE A 273 7.52 -0.60 -15.32
CA PHE A 273 8.15 -0.92 -16.60
C PHE A 273 8.60 0.35 -17.30
N PHE A 274 9.87 0.36 -17.70
CA PHE A 274 10.48 1.42 -18.49
C PHE A 274 10.86 0.88 -19.86
N ASP A 275 10.61 1.68 -20.90
CA ASP A 275 11.03 1.33 -22.27
C ASP A 275 12.54 1.51 -22.49
N ASP A 276 12.99 1.26 -23.71
CA ASP A 276 14.40 1.34 -24.10
C ASP A 276 14.97 2.77 -24.03
N THR A 277 14.12 3.78 -23.87
CA THR A 277 14.53 5.19 -23.66
C THR A 277 14.53 5.59 -22.18
N GLY A 278 14.10 4.70 -21.28
CA GLY A 278 14.04 4.97 -19.84
C GLY A 278 12.76 5.66 -19.39
N ARG A 279 11.75 5.77 -20.26
CA ARG A 279 10.45 6.33 -19.92
C ARG A 279 9.58 5.25 -19.30
N GLU A 280 8.87 5.57 -18.22
CA GLU A 280 7.85 4.69 -17.68
C GLU A 280 6.69 4.53 -18.67
N VAL A 281 6.33 3.29 -18.99
CA VAL A 281 5.31 2.98 -20.00
C VAL A 281 4.17 2.10 -19.48
N PHE A 282 4.39 1.41 -18.37
CA PHE A 282 3.38 0.58 -17.74
C PHE A 282 3.75 0.30 -16.28
N ARG A 283 2.76 -0.02 -15.44
CA ARG A 283 3.01 -0.49 -14.08
C ARG A 283 1.92 -1.44 -13.59
N LEU A 284 2.28 -2.29 -12.64
CA LEU A 284 1.36 -3.12 -11.85
C LEU A 284 1.53 -2.76 -10.38
N GLU A 285 0.43 -2.43 -9.68
CA GLU A 285 0.43 -2.05 -8.25
C GLU A 285 -0.21 -3.09 -7.33
N ALA A 286 -0.05 -4.37 -7.68
CA ALA A 286 -0.33 -5.54 -6.87
C ALA A 286 0.13 -6.79 -7.62
N TYR A 287 0.26 -7.92 -6.93
CA TYR A 287 0.40 -9.20 -7.60
C TYR A 287 -0.88 -9.54 -8.37
N LEU A 288 -0.78 -9.67 -9.69
CA LEU A 288 -1.85 -10.12 -10.56
C LEU A 288 -1.71 -11.61 -10.84
N ARG A 289 -2.79 -12.21 -11.35
CA ARG A 289 -2.81 -13.63 -11.74
C ARG A 289 -1.73 -13.94 -12.77
N PRO A 290 -1.21 -15.19 -12.82
CA PRO A 290 -0.08 -15.57 -13.65
C PRO A 290 -0.18 -15.10 -15.11
N PHE A 291 -1.33 -15.31 -15.76
CA PHE A 291 -1.56 -14.86 -17.13
C PHE A 291 -1.39 -13.34 -17.31
N HIS A 292 -1.97 -12.54 -16.42
CA HIS A 292 -1.91 -11.08 -16.49
C HIS A 292 -0.49 -10.59 -16.21
N PHE A 293 0.17 -11.21 -15.23
CA PHE A 293 1.54 -10.89 -14.88
C PHE A 293 2.49 -11.14 -16.05
N ALA A 294 2.53 -12.35 -16.62
CA ALA A 294 3.38 -12.63 -17.79
C ALA A 294 3.04 -11.73 -19.00
N SER A 295 1.74 -11.50 -19.24
CA SER A 295 1.29 -10.65 -20.35
C SER A 295 1.69 -9.18 -20.19
N SER A 296 1.92 -8.68 -18.97
CA SER A 296 2.46 -7.32 -18.77
C SER A 296 3.88 -7.15 -19.31
N PHE A 297 4.74 -8.16 -19.12
CA PHE A 297 6.09 -8.18 -19.68
C PHE A 297 6.03 -8.27 -21.22
N GLU A 298 5.13 -9.09 -21.76
CA GLU A 298 4.95 -9.19 -23.21
C GLU A 298 4.41 -7.89 -23.82
N TYR A 299 3.46 -7.24 -23.16
CA TYR A 299 2.88 -5.97 -23.59
C TYR A 299 3.94 -4.88 -23.75
N VAL A 300 4.86 -4.78 -22.78
CA VAL A 300 5.95 -3.81 -22.84
C VAL A 300 7.05 -4.24 -23.83
N SER A 301 7.51 -5.51 -23.77
CA SER A 301 8.61 -5.97 -24.64
C SER A 301 8.25 -6.03 -26.12
N SER A 302 6.97 -6.20 -26.46
CA SER A 302 6.49 -6.13 -27.85
C SER A 302 6.32 -4.70 -28.36
N GLY A 303 6.35 -3.70 -27.47
CA GLY A 303 6.02 -2.32 -27.82
C GLY A 303 4.52 -2.09 -28.09
N ALA A 304 3.65 -3.05 -27.74
CA ALA A 304 2.21 -2.98 -28.01
C ALA A 304 1.56 -1.72 -27.39
N TYR A 305 2.05 -1.28 -26.23
CA TYR A 305 1.63 -0.07 -25.54
C TYR A 305 1.67 1.21 -26.39
N ARG A 306 2.45 1.23 -27.48
CA ARG A 306 2.55 2.38 -28.39
C ARG A 306 1.35 2.50 -29.34
N LYS A 307 0.68 1.37 -29.64
CA LYS A 307 -0.45 1.30 -30.57
C LYS A 307 -1.76 1.02 -29.84
N GLU A 308 -1.70 0.21 -28.81
CA GLU A 308 -2.82 -0.17 -27.96
C GLU A 308 -2.50 0.26 -26.53
N PRO A 309 -2.95 1.44 -26.07
CA PRO A 309 -2.68 1.90 -24.71
C PRO A 309 -3.52 1.16 -23.65
N GLU A 310 -4.63 0.53 -24.04
CA GLU A 310 -5.51 -0.19 -23.11
C GLU A 310 -5.02 -1.63 -22.92
N PHE A 311 -4.34 -1.87 -21.79
CA PHE A 311 -3.80 -3.19 -21.46
C PHE A 311 -4.89 -4.29 -21.44
N GLN A 312 -6.12 -3.98 -21.01
CA GLN A 312 -7.23 -4.94 -21.02
C GLN A 312 -7.60 -5.38 -22.45
N ARG A 313 -7.54 -4.45 -23.42
CA ARG A 313 -7.80 -4.75 -24.83
C ARG A 313 -6.68 -5.60 -25.42
N PHE A 314 -5.42 -5.32 -25.05
CA PHE A 314 -4.29 -6.20 -25.39
C PHE A 314 -4.49 -7.62 -24.84
N LEU A 315 -4.92 -7.77 -23.58
CA LEU A 315 -5.19 -9.08 -22.99
C LEU A 315 -6.33 -9.82 -23.69
N GLN A 316 -7.40 -9.12 -24.06
CA GLN A 316 -8.52 -9.71 -24.79
C GLN A 316 -8.07 -10.26 -26.14
N ASN A 317 -7.39 -9.45 -26.95
CA ASN A 317 -6.90 -9.86 -28.27
C ASN A 317 -5.93 -11.05 -28.15
N LYS A 318 -5.05 -11.04 -27.14
CA LYS A 318 -4.15 -12.16 -26.87
C LYS A 318 -4.92 -13.43 -26.52
N ALA A 319 -5.93 -13.35 -25.65
CA ALA A 319 -6.73 -14.49 -25.26
C ALA A 319 -7.51 -15.08 -26.44
N GLU A 320 -8.02 -14.24 -27.35
CA GLU A 320 -8.67 -14.65 -28.59
C GLU A 320 -7.71 -15.41 -29.50
N HIS A 321 -6.50 -14.88 -29.75
CA HIS A 321 -5.49 -15.58 -30.55
C HIS A 321 -5.01 -16.90 -29.94
N MET A 322 -4.84 -16.98 -28.62
CA MET A 322 -4.50 -18.23 -27.95
C MET A 322 -5.60 -19.29 -28.12
N LYS A 323 -6.87 -18.86 -28.09
CA LYS A 323 -8.01 -19.74 -28.33
C LYS A 323 -8.04 -20.26 -29.77
N GLU A 324 -7.75 -19.39 -30.75
CA GLU A 324 -7.67 -19.74 -32.17
C GLU A 324 -6.52 -20.70 -32.47
N SER A 325 -5.37 -20.55 -31.79
CA SER A 325 -4.20 -21.42 -31.96
C SER A 325 -4.27 -22.74 -31.18
N GLY A 326 -5.36 -22.98 -30.45
CA GLY A 326 -5.54 -24.18 -29.62
C GLY A 326 -4.71 -24.18 -28.34
N GLU A 327 -4.10 -23.05 -27.97
CA GLU A 327 -3.33 -22.90 -26.75
C GLU A 327 -4.23 -22.74 -25.53
N LYS A 328 -3.91 -23.44 -24.43
CA LYS A 328 -4.72 -23.39 -23.22
C LYS A 328 -4.47 -22.09 -22.45
N LEU A 329 -5.55 -21.33 -22.20
CA LEU A 329 -5.52 -20.14 -21.35
C LEU A 329 -5.54 -20.54 -19.87
N GLU A 330 -4.39 -20.43 -19.20
CA GLU A 330 -4.27 -20.70 -17.77
C GLU A 330 -4.45 -19.42 -16.94
N LEU A 331 -5.68 -19.14 -16.54
CA LEU A 331 -6.03 -17.94 -15.77
C LEU A 331 -5.77 -18.06 -14.26
N TRP A 332 -5.76 -19.29 -13.72
CA TRP A 332 -5.93 -19.56 -12.29
C TRP A 332 -4.98 -20.58 -11.67
N LYS A 333 -4.34 -21.42 -12.48
CA LYS A 333 -3.39 -22.43 -12.00
C LYS A 333 -1.99 -21.89 -12.04
#